data_AF-A0A8S3HIC6-F1
#
_entry.id   AF-A0A8S3HIC6-F1
#
_cell.length_a   1.000
_cell.length_b   1.000
_cell.length_c   1.000
_cell.angle_alpha   90.00
_cell.angle_beta   90.00
_cell.angle_gamma   90.00
#
_symmetry.space_group_name_H-M   'P 1'
#
loop_
_entity.id
_entity.type
_entity.pdbx_description
1 polymer ?
#
loop_
_entity_poly.entity_id
_entity_poly.type
_entity_poly.pdbx_seq_one_letter_code
_entity_poly.pdbx_strand_id
1 'polypeptide(L)'
;NGTRPPLASDVNLEAISDDERCHGYTGADLAALIREASEVAMTEHILKSLSIENACVYQSHIDRAFSKMIPSVSEADRRRYEEL
;
A
#
# COMPACT_ATOMS: atom_id res chain seq x y z
N ASN A 1 4.37 -16.55 -8.36
CA ASN A 1 3.19 -15.70 -8.62
C ASN A 1 3.52 -14.32 -8.06
N GLY A 2 3.73 -13.30 -8.88
CA GLY A 2 4.21 -11.95 -8.47
C GLY A 2 3.23 -11.12 -7.64
N THR A 3 2.42 -11.78 -6.81
CA THR A 3 1.39 -11.18 -5.95
C THR A 3 1.89 -10.82 -4.56
N ARG A 4 3.15 -11.16 -4.22
CA ARG A 4 3.81 -10.78 -2.97
C ARG A 4 5.16 -10.14 -3.29
N PRO A 5 5.28 -8.81 -3.25
CA PRO A 5 6.57 -8.16 -3.41
C PRO A 5 7.46 -8.46 -2.19
N PRO A 6 8.79 -8.51 -2.36
CA PRO A 6 9.72 -8.54 -1.23
C PRO A 6 9.54 -7.26 -0.40
N LEU A 7 9.34 -7.42 0.92
CA LEU A 7 9.27 -6.31 1.86
C LEU A 7 10.62 -6.15 2.55
N ALA A 8 11.07 -4.92 2.71
CA ALA A 8 12.25 -4.60 3.50
C ALA A 8 11.94 -4.73 5.01
N SER A 9 13.00 -4.84 5.82
CA SER A 9 12.87 -5.04 7.27
C SER A 9 12.29 -3.84 8.02
N ASP A 10 12.24 -2.67 7.39
CA ASP A 10 11.66 -1.45 7.95
C ASP A 10 10.13 -1.37 7.75
N VAL A 11 9.54 -2.26 6.95
CA VAL A 11 8.09 -2.32 6.75
C VAL A 11 7.42 -2.94 7.97
N ASN A 12 6.55 -2.17 8.62
CA ASN A 12 5.73 -2.64 9.73
C ASN A 12 4.25 -2.74 9.32
N LEU A 13 3.79 -3.97 9.06
CA LEU A 13 2.42 -4.24 8.65
C LEU A 13 1.38 -3.97 9.75
N GLU A 14 1.75 -4.16 11.03
CA GLU A 14 0.86 -3.78 12.16
C GLU A 14 0.69 -2.27 12.20
N ALA A 15 1.78 -1.51 12.09
CA ALA A 15 1.69 -0.05 12.05
C ALA A 15 0.86 0.47 10.87
N ILE A 16 0.94 -0.20 9.71
CA ILE A 16 0.10 0.12 8.55
C ILE A 16 -1.36 -0.20 8.83
N SER A 17 -1.66 -1.32 9.49
CA SER A 17 -3.02 -1.69 9.88
C SER A 17 -3.64 -0.68 10.86
N ASP A 18 -2.84 -0.14 11.77
CA ASP A 18 -3.25 0.83 12.78
C ASP A 18 -3.25 2.29 12.27
N ASP A 19 -2.83 2.53 11.03
CA ASP A 19 -2.76 3.86 10.44
C ASP A 19 -4.17 4.42 10.13
N GLU A 20 -4.44 5.64 10.56
CA GLU A 20 -5.72 6.31 10.31
C GLU A 20 -6.04 6.44 8.80
N ARG A 21 -5.03 6.48 7.93
CA ARG A 21 -5.19 6.52 6.47
C ARG A 21 -5.83 5.24 5.91
N CYS A 22 -5.75 4.12 6.63
CA CYS A 22 -6.38 2.86 6.27
C CYS A 22 -7.86 2.80 6.66
N HIS A 23 -8.40 3.83 7.33
CA HIS A 23 -9.82 3.86 7.65
C HIS A 23 -10.67 3.85 6.37
N GLY A 24 -11.62 2.92 6.28
CA GLY A 24 -12.44 2.71 5.07
C GLY A 24 -11.75 1.90 3.96
N TYR A 25 -10.55 1.38 4.19
CA TYR A 25 -9.92 0.43 3.26
C TYR A 25 -10.52 -0.96 3.44
N THR A 26 -10.72 -1.64 2.32
CA THR A 26 -11.03 -3.06 2.25
C THR A 26 -9.76 -3.87 1.97
N GLY A 27 -9.87 -5.20 2.00
CA GLY A 27 -8.77 -6.07 1.56
C GLY A 27 -8.31 -5.79 0.11
N ALA A 28 -9.20 -5.30 -0.76
CA ALA A 28 -8.84 -4.92 -2.11
C ALA A 28 -8.02 -3.62 -2.15
N ASP A 29 -8.36 -2.64 -1.30
CA ASP A 29 -7.61 -1.39 -1.19
C ASP A 29 -6.21 -1.63 -0.63
N LEU A 30 -6.08 -2.49 0.39
CA LEU A 30 -4.78 -2.89 0.93
C LEU A 30 -3.93 -3.64 -0.12
N ALA A 31 -4.55 -4.51 -0.93
CA ALA A 31 -3.85 -5.17 -2.02
C ALA A 31 -3.37 -4.17 -3.10
N ALA A 32 -4.22 -3.18 -3.43
CA ALA A 32 -3.86 -2.11 -4.34
C ALA A 32 -2.74 -1.22 -3.79
N LEU A 33 -2.75 -0.94 -2.48
CA LEU A 33 -1.72 -0.15 -1.79
C LEU A 33 -0.34 -0.81 -1.92
N ILE A 34 -0.25 -2.11 -1.65
CA ILE A 34 1.00 -2.86 -1.77
C ILE A 34 1.48 -2.95 -3.23
N ARG A 35 0.53 -3.06 -4.18
CA ARG A 35 0.86 -3.04 -5.60
C ARG A 35 1.41 -1.68 -6.04
N GLU A 36 0.78 -0.58 -5.66
CA GLU A 36 1.26 0.77 -5.94
C GLU A 36 2.65 1.01 -5.31
N ALA A 37 2.85 0.59 -4.05
CA ALA A 37 4.15 0.68 -3.40
C ALA A 37 5.24 -0.10 -4.16
N SER A 38 4.89 -1.24 -4.76
CA SER A 38 5.79 -2.02 -5.61
C SER A 38 6.16 -1.30 -6.90
N GLU A 39 5.19 -0.67 -7.56
CA GLU A 39 5.42 0.13 -8.77
C GLU A 39 6.30 1.36 -8.47
N VAL A 40 6.10 1.98 -7.31
CA VAL A 40 6.95 3.06 -6.79
C VAL A 40 8.39 2.59 -6.56
N ALA A 41 8.56 1.46 -5.88
CA ALA A 41 9.87 0.86 -5.61
C ALA A 41 10.61 0.49 -6.92
N MET A 42 9.89 -0.09 -7.88
CA MET A 42 10.43 -0.48 -9.18
C MET A 42 10.85 0.74 -10.01
N THR A 43 10.00 1.77 -10.05
CA THR A 43 10.31 3.03 -10.74
C THR A 43 11.58 3.66 -10.16
N GLU A 44 11.73 3.65 -8.83
CA GLU A 44 12.92 4.16 -8.18
C GLU A 44 14.20 3.38 -8.54
N HIS A 45 14.12 2.04 -8.57
CA HIS A 45 15.26 1.21 -8.98
C HIS A 45 15.70 1.49 -10.42
N ILE A 46 14.74 1.62 -11.34
CA ILE A 46 15.00 1.94 -12.75
C ILE A 46 15.66 3.31 -12.87
N LEU A 47 15.11 4.33 -12.21
CA LEU A 47 15.65 5.70 -12.26
C LEU A 47 17.06 5.80 -11.65
N LYS A 48 17.35 4.99 -10.63
CA LYS A 48 18.68 4.91 -10.00
C LYS A 48 19.63 3.93 -10.69
N SER A 49 19.21 3.27 -11.78
CA SER A 49 19.99 2.23 -12.48
C SER A 49 20.50 1.12 -11.53
N LEU A 50 19.69 0.75 -10.54
CA LEU A 50 20.02 -0.30 -9.57
C LEU A 50 19.58 -1.67 -10.08
N SER A 51 20.23 -2.73 -9.59
CA SER A 51 19.82 -4.11 -9.91
C SER A 51 18.42 -4.41 -9.36
N ILE A 52 17.60 -5.07 -10.19
CA ILE A 52 16.22 -5.47 -9.84
C ILE A 52 16.23 -6.68 -8.88
N GLU A 53 17.33 -7.43 -8.81
CA GLU A 53 17.44 -8.61 -7.94
C GLU A 53 17.26 -8.28 -6.44
N ASN A 54 17.59 -7.06 -6.04
CA ASN A 54 17.46 -6.58 -4.67
C ASN A 54 16.29 -5.59 -4.49
N ALA A 55 15.40 -5.49 -5.48
CA ALA A 55 14.25 -4.61 -5.40
C ALA A 55 13.28 -5.11 -4.33
N CYS A 56 13.12 -4.30 -3.29
CA CYS A 56 12.18 -4.51 -2.19
C CYS A 56 11.39 -3.24 -1.94
N VAL A 57 10.21 -3.42 -1.35
CA VAL A 57 9.33 -2.35 -0.91
C VAL A 57 9.74 -1.91 0.48
N TYR A 58 10.09 -0.64 0.62
CA TYR A 58 10.41 0.00 1.90
C TYR A 58 9.19 0.73 2.45
N GLN A 59 9.21 1.08 3.74
CA GLN A 59 8.14 1.85 4.37
C GLN A 59 7.87 3.16 3.61
N SER A 60 8.93 3.82 3.14
CA SER A 60 8.82 5.06 2.34
C SER A 60 8.06 4.89 1.01
N HIS A 61 8.08 3.71 0.40
CA HIS A 61 7.31 3.42 -0.81
C HIS A 61 5.82 3.27 -0.50
N ILE A 62 5.50 2.68 0.65
CA ILE A 62 4.13 2.55 1.16
C ILE A 62 3.55 3.93 1.49
N ASP A 63 4.32 4.80 2.15
CA ASP A 63 3.90 6.17 2.44
C ASP A 63 3.62 7.00 1.17
N ARG A 64 4.44 6.81 0.13
CA ARG A 64 4.21 7.42 -1.19
C ARG A 64 2.96 6.85 -1.87
N ALA A 65 2.68 5.57 -1.70
CA ALA A 65 1.48 4.93 -2.23
C ALA A 65 0.21 5.44 -1.54
N PHE A 66 0.24 5.64 -0.21
CA PHE A 66 -0.87 6.24 0.55
C PHE A 66 -1.30 7.60 0.00
N SER A 67 -0.35 8.41 -0.49
CA SER A 67 -0.65 9.73 -1.05
C SER A 67 -1.42 9.68 -2.38
N LYS A 68 -1.50 8.50 -3.01
CA LYS A 68 -2.18 8.27 -4.29
C LYS A 68 -3.46 7.43 -4.15
N MET A 69 -3.64 6.76 -3.03
CA MET A 69 -4.72 5.82 -2.78
C MET A 69 -5.86 6.50 -2.02
N ILE A 70 -7.09 6.21 -2.44
CA ILE A 70 -8.33 6.71 -1.82
C ILE A 70 -9.10 5.48 -1.33
N PRO A 71 -9.70 5.50 -0.13
CA PRO A 71 -10.51 4.39 0.37
C PRO A 71 -11.70 4.10 -0.58
N SER A 72 -11.98 2.82 -0.81
CA SER A 72 -13.12 2.42 -1.66
C SER A 72 -14.47 2.50 -0.95
N VAL A 73 -14.48 2.43 0.38
CA VAL A 73 -15.70 2.57 1.18
C VAL A 73 -15.73 3.95 1.79
N SER A 74 -16.73 4.75 1.38
CA SER A 74 -16.93 6.07 1.95
C SER A 74 -17.62 5.96 3.32
N GLU A 75 -17.42 6.97 4.16
CA GLU A 75 -18.15 7.11 5.44
C GLU A 75 -19.68 7.13 5.24
N ALA A 76 -20.16 7.61 4.10
CA ALA A 76 -21.58 7.61 3.77
C ALA A 76 -22.11 6.21 3.48
N ASP A 77 -21.33 5.38 2.78
CA ASP A 77 -21.69 3.99 2.51
C ASP A 77 -21.74 3.19 3.81
N ARG A 78 -20.81 3.43 4.73
CA ARG A 78 -20.77 2.77 6.04
C ARG A 78 -22.01 3.06 6.89
N ARG A 79 -22.42 4.33 6.99
CA ARG A 79 -23.63 4.73 7.73
C ARG A 79 -24.88 4.04 7.21
N ARG A 80 -25.00 3.93 5.88
CA ARG A 80 -26.13 3.26 5.24
C ARG A 80 -26.19 1.75 5.55
N TYR A 81 -25.04 1.11 5.74
CA TYR A 81 -24.97 -0.29 6.18
C TYR A 81 -25.24 -0.46 7.68
N GLU A 82 -24.79 0.49 8.52
CA GLU A 82 -24.99 0.46 9.97
C GLU A 82 -26.46 0.69 10.39
N GLU A 83 -27.28 1.31 9.52
CA GLU A 83 -28.71 1.57 9.72
C GLU A 83 -29.65 0.43 9.24
N LEU A 84 -29.11 -0.67 8.70
CA LEU A 84 -29.85 -1.87 8.27
C LEU A 84 -29.90 -2.95 9.35
#